data_AF-A0A146FMV1-F1
#
_entry.id   AF-A0A146FMV1-F1
#
_cell.length_a   1.000
_cell.length_b   1.000
_cell.length_c   1.000
_cell.angle_alpha   90.00
_cell.angle_beta   90.00
_cell.angle_gamma   90.00
#
_symmetry.space_group_name_H-M   'P 1'
#
loop_
_entity.id
_entity.type
_entity.pdbx_description
1 polymer ?
#
loop_
_entity_poly.entity_id
_entity_poly.type
_entity_poly.pdbx_seq_one_letter_code
_entity_poly.pdbx_strand_id
1 'polypeptide(L)'
;MSTFRLPLNDGDENLQVFRYTLSETKQNPQQNAPHPHQVLLDPTGSFILVPDLGADLVRVYAIDKSTGELDGACPDLTYPEGSGPRHGLFWQTEHSTLTRQLKTRQQASQILYIVDELDGHFKGFTVSYTSDGCLSFDEFQSFEPYTDGQLPDGATPSEIRQAGNSLYVSIRSDQGFAPNDSMAKLDHSSNNTVTLNELTSSYGKVPRTFVINKAGDLVAIGDQSSSNVAIVTRDPQTGKLGDEVANVQIGEPGVVGTSTGLSSVVWDE
;
A
#
# COMPACT_ATOMS: atom_id res chain seq x y z
N MET A 1 18.89 9.96 -2.13
CA MET A 1 18.91 10.95 -1.04
C MET A 1 17.48 11.41 -0.82
N SER A 2 16.94 11.21 0.38
CA SER A 2 15.64 11.76 0.75
C SER A 2 15.81 13.25 1.07
N THR A 3 14.92 14.11 0.61
CA THR A 3 14.86 15.52 1.02
C THR A 3 14.28 15.69 2.42
N PHE A 4 13.77 14.62 3.02
CA PHE A 4 13.23 14.60 4.37
C PHE A 4 14.32 14.23 5.37
N ARG A 5 14.51 15.08 6.38
CA ARG A 5 15.38 14.78 7.51
C ARG A 5 14.75 13.68 8.34
N LEU A 6 15.26 12.46 8.22
CA LEU A 6 14.96 11.41 9.18
C LEU A 6 15.45 11.84 10.56
N PRO A 7 14.77 11.47 11.66
CA PRO A 7 15.18 11.78 13.03
C PRO A 7 16.38 10.91 13.47
N LEU A 8 17.36 10.74 12.56
CA LEU A 8 18.59 9.98 12.75
C LEU A 8 19.75 10.97 12.74
N ASN A 9 20.66 10.82 13.68
CA ASN A 9 21.90 11.57 13.78
C ASN A 9 23.08 10.74 13.25
N ASP A 10 24.16 11.43 12.88
CA ASP A 10 25.41 10.76 12.53
C ASP A 10 25.90 9.93 13.72
N GLY A 11 26.10 8.63 13.48
CA GLY A 11 26.56 7.67 14.51
C GLY A 11 25.44 6.92 15.23
N ASP A 12 24.16 7.19 14.93
CA ASP A 12 23.07 6.34 15.43
C ASP A 12 23.22 4.91 14.89
N GLU A 13 23.17 3.93 15.80
CA GLU A 13 23.17 2.51 15.45
C GLU A 13 21.73 1.99 15.29
N ASN A 14 21.55 0.97 14.46
CA ASN A 14 20.27 0.28 14.36
C ASN A 14 19.96 -0.40 15.70
N LEU A 15 18.78 -0.13 16.27
CA LEU A 15 18.32 -0.81 17.49
C LEU A 15 18.25 -2.33 17.30
N GLN A 16 17.70 -2.78 16.17
CA GLN A 16 17.62 -4.18 15.77
C GLN A 16 17.79 -4.33 14.26
N VAL A 17 18.26 -5.50 13.83
CA VAL A 17 18.36 -5.88 12.41
C VAL A 17 17.76 -7.26 12.23
N PHE A 18 16.67 -7.34 11.47
CA PHE A 18 16.04 -8.60 11.08
C PHE A 18 16.55 -9.01 9.69
N ARG A 19 17.04 -10.25 9.56
CA ARG A 19 17.46 -10.83 8.29
C ARG A 19 16.59 -12.04 8.00
N TYR A 20 15.82 -11.96 6.93
CA TYR A 20 14.88 -13.01 6.55
C TYR A 20 15.53 -14.00 5.58
N THR A 21 15.09 -15.24 5.67
CA THR A 21 15.43 -16.32 4.75
C THR A 21 14.17 -17.11 4.44
N LEU A 22 14.06 -17.66 3.23
CA LEU A 22 13.04 -18.66 2.90
C LEU A 22 13.55 -20.05 3.24
N SER A 23 12.66 -20.96 3.65
CA SER A 23 12.99 -22.38 3.80
C SER A 23 13.30 -23.04 2.46
N GLU A 24 12.67 -22.57 1.39
CA GLU A 24 12.85 -23.04 0.01
C GLU A 24 12.91 -21.84 -0.95
N THR A 25 13.80 -21.91 -1.93
CA THR A 25 13.89 -20.90 -3.00
C THR A 25 12.86 -21.21 -4.07
N LYS A 26 11.90 -20.29 -4.29
CA LYS A 26 10.94 -20.42 -5.38
C LYS A 26 11.57 -20.08 -6.73
N GLN A 27 11.07 -20.69 -7.81
CA GLN A 27 11.57 -20.44 -9.17
C GLN A 27 11.22 -19.05 -9.69
N ASN A 28 10.10 -18.47 -9.21
CA ASN A 28 9.73 -17.10 -9.55
C ASN A 28 10.83 -16.14 -9.05
N PRO A 29 11.47 -15.35 -9.94
CA PRO A 29 12.52 -14.42 -9.53
C PRO A 29 12.07 -13.38 -8.50
N GLN A 30 10.77 -13.04 -8.46
CA GLN A 30 10.20 -12.13 -7.47
C GLN A 30 9.96 -12.79 -6.11
N GLN A 31 10.19 -14.10 -5.99
CA GLN A 31 10.00 -14.87 -4.75
C GLN A 31 11.16 -15.84 -4.48
N ASN A 32 12.32 -15.61 -5.09
CA ASN A 32 13.52 -16.41 -4.84
C ASN A 32 14.20 -16.05 -3.50
N ALA A 33 13.78 -14.96 -2.86
CA ALA A 33 14.19 -14.49 -1.56
C ALA A 33 13.05 -13.69 -0.90
N PRO A 34 13.15 -13.36 0.40
CA PRO A 34 12.22 -12.43 1.03
C PRO A 34 12.32 -11.03 0.42
N HIS A 35 11.18 -10.40 0.16
CA HIS A 35 11.06 -9.05 -0.38
C HIS A 35 10.05 -8.22 0.43
N PRO A 36 10.40 -7.80 1.67
CA PRO A 36 9.65 -6.79 2.41
C PRO A 36 9.39 -5.55 1.55
N HIS A 37 8.12 -5.17 1.40
CA HIS A 37 7.74 -4.14 0.43
C HIS A 37 7.14 -2.88 1.08
N GLN A 38 6.65 -2.97 2.31
CA GLN A 38 6.13 -1.85 3.09
C GLN A 38 6.30 -2.09 4.59
N VAL A 39 6.23 -1.03 5.38
CA VAL A 39 6.08 -1.09 6.84
C VAL A 39 4.80 -0.36 7.22
N LEU A 40 3.91 -1.05 7.94
CA LEU A 40 2.62 -0.54 8.40
C LEU A 40 2.61 -0.47 9.93
N LEU A 41 2.26 0.68 10.48
CA LEU A 41 1.97 0.80 11.91
C LEU A 41 0.46 0.58 12.11
N ASP A 42 0.11 -0.31 13.04
CA ASP A 42 -1.30 -0.52 13.36
C ASP A 42 -1.93 0.72 14.03
N PRO A 43 -3.27 0.87 14.02
CA PRO A 43 -3.94 2.06 14.58
C PRO A 43 -3.70 2.28 16.08
N THR A 44 -3.38 1.24 16.85
CA THR A 44 -3.00 1.37 18.27
C THR A 44 -1.54 1.77 18.46
N GLY A 45 -0.74 1.64 17.40
CA GLY A 45 0.70 1.81 17.37
C GLY A 45 1.48 0.72 18.11
N SER A 46 0.84 -0.38 18.51
CA SER A 46 1.43 -1.48 19.27
C SER A 46 2.04 -2.56 18.40
N PHE A 47 1.77 -2.55 17.09
CA PHE A 47 2.28 -3.53 16.14
C PHE A 47 2.80 -2.88 14.86
N ILE A 48 3.84 -3.48 14.31
CA ILE A 48 4.33 -3.26 12.96
C ILE A 48 3.99 -4.47 12.11
N LEU A 49 3.41 -4.21 10.93
CA LEU A 49 3.13 -5.21 9.91
C LEU A 49 4.01 -4.96 8.69
N VAL A 50 4.60 -6.02 8.13
CA VAL A 50 5.53 -5.92 6.99
C VAL A 50 5.11 -6.90 5.91
N PRO A 51 4.35 -6.46 4.88
CA PRO A 51 4.09 -7.28 3.70
C PRO A 51 5.40 -7.70 3.05
N ASP A 52 5.56 -9.00 2.84
CA ASP A 52 6.75 -9.61 2.26
C ASP A 52 6.33 -10.38 0.99
N LEU A 53 6.52 -9.71 -0.15
CA LEU A 53 6.13 -10.20 -1.46
C LEU A 53 6.77 -11.55 -1.78
N GLY A 54 8.03 -11.72 -1.40
CA GLY A 54 8.79 -12.93 -1.70
C GLY A 54 8.40 -14.12 -0.83
N ALA A 55 7.87 -13.86 0.36
CA ALA A 55 7.54 -14.89 1.34
C ALA A 55 6.05 -15.28 1.38
N ASP A 56 5.18 -14.60 0.61
CA ASP A 56 3.72 -14.78 0.67
C ASP A 56 3.16 -14.66 2.10
N LEU A 57 3.58 -13.61 2.81
CA LEU A 57 3.08 -13.32 4.15
C LEU A 57 3.19 -11.84 4.49
N VAL A 58 2.49 -11.44 5.54
CA VAL A 58 2.68 -10.17 6.23
C VAL A 58 3.27 -10.49 7.60
N ARG A 59 4.51 -10.05 7.82
CA ARG A 59 5.22 -10.27 9.09
C ARG A 59 4.59 -9.42 10.18
N VAL A 60 4.43 -9.96 11.39
CA VAL A 60 3.83 -9.23 12.52
C VAL A 60 4.84 -9.08 13.66
N TYR A 61 5.08 -7.83 14.06
CA TYR A 61 5.93 -7.49 15.18
C TYR A 61 5.17 -6.70 16.23
N ALA A 62 5.16 -7.16 17.48
CA ALA A 62 4.74 -6.34 18.62
C ALA A 62 5.83 -5.31 18.96
N ILE A 63 5.45 -4.11 19.37
CA ILE A 63 6.37 -3.04 19.78
C ILE A 63 6.42 -2.98 21.31
N ASP A 64 7.62 -3.19 21.87
CA ASP A 64 7.89 -2.82 23.25
C ASP A 64 7.87 -1.29 23.37
N LYS A 65 6.88 -0.74 24.07
CA LYS A 65 6.70 0.72 24.21
C LYS A 65 7.76 1.39 25.06
N SER A 66 8.50 0.64 25.86
CA SER A 66 9.54 1.13 26.75
C SER A 66 10.91 1.18 26.08
N THR A 67 11.22 0.19 25.24
CA THR A 67 12.53 0.08 24.57
C THR A 67 12.48 0.48 23.10
N GLY A 68 11.31 0.38 22.46
CA GLY A 68 11.15 0.51 21.01
C GLY A 68 11.52 -0.75 20.22
N GLU A 69 11.92 -1.82 20.90
CA GLU A 69 12.25 -3.10 20.27
C GLU A 69 11.00 -3.78 19.70
N LEU A 70 11.23 -4.58 18.66
CA LEU A 70 10.24 -5.38 17.96
C LEU A 70 10.37 -6.84 18.39
N ASP A 71 9.23 -7.45 18.72
CA ASP A 71 9.10 -8.87 19.04
C ASP A 71 8.27 -9.58 17.96
N GLY A 72 8.85 -10.60 17.33
CA GLY A 72 8.25 -11.40 16.26
C GLY A 72 7.59 -12.70 16.76
N ALA A 73 7.21 -12.79 18.04
CA ALA A 73 6.57 -13.98 18.59
C ALA A 73 5.12 -14.19 18.10
N CYS A 74 4.47 -13.15 17.58
CA CYS A 74 3.11 -13.25 17.06
C CYS A 74 3.06 -13.97 15.71
N PRO A 75 1.96 -14.68 15.41
CA PRO A 75 1.78 -15.30 14.10
C PRO A 75 1.76 -14.26 12.97
N ASP A 76 2.45 -14.58 11.88
CA ASP A 76 2.35 -13.84 10.63
C ASP A 76 0.99 -14.09 9.96
N LEU A 77 0.52 -13.13 9.16
CA LEU A 77 -0.62 -13.35 8.25
C LEU A 77 -0.09 -14.02 6.98
N THR A 78 -0.42 -15.29 6.79
CA THR A 78 0.02 -16.09 5.64
C THR A 78 -0.90 -15.93 4.44
N TYR A 79 -0.33 -15.93 3.24
CA TYR A 79 -1.05 -15.89 1.97
C TYR A 79 -0.89 -17.20 1.19
N PRO A 80 -1.80 -17.48 0.23
CA PRO A 80 -1.57 -18.52 -0.77
C PRO A 80 -0.23 -18.33 -1.48
N GLU A 81 0.36 -19.44 -1.93
CA GLU A 81 1.60 -19.40 -2.70
C GLU A 81 1.40 -18.63 -4.01
N GLY A 82 2.26 -17.63 -4.25
CA GLY A 82 2.23 -16.80 -5.44
C GLY A 82 1.37 -15.54 -5.35
N SER A 83 0.82 -15.20 -4.17
CA SER A 83 0.06 -13.96 -4.00
C SER A 83 0.93 -12.70 -4.02
N GLY A 84 2.03 -12.71 -3.27
CA GLY A 84 2.96 -11.58 -3.19
C GLY A 84 2.36 -10.30 -2.60
N PRO A 85 1.98 -10.29 -1.30
CA PRO A 85 1.42 -9.11 -0.65
C PRO A 85 2.41 -7.94 -0.68
N ARG A 86 1.93 -6.77 -1.11
CA ARG A 86 2.80 -5.63 -1.43
C ARG A 86 2.54 -4.44 -0.53
N HIS A 87 1.53 -3.64 -0.82
CA HIS A 87 1.21 -2.42 -0.07
C HIS A 87 -0.19 -2.53 0.52
N GLY A 88 -0.38 -1.98 1.70
CA GLY A 88 -1.63 -1.94 2.41
C GLY A 88 -1.85 -0.64 3.17
N LEU A 89 -2.99 -0.58 3.86
CA LEU A 89 -3.31 0.44 4.84
C LEU A 89 -4.35 -0.08 5.82
N PHE A 90 -4.31 0.45 7.04
CA PHE A 90 -5.44 0.33 7.96
C PHE A 90 -6.47 1.41 7.61
N TRP A 91 -7.73 1.01 7.47
CA TRP A 91 -8.83 1.94 7.21
C TRP A 91 -8.98 2.92 8.36
N GLN A 92 -8.99 4.22 8.04
CA GLN A 92 -9.19 5.28 9.02
C GLN A 92 -10.56 5.94 8.82
N THR A 93 -11.35 6.01 9.89
CA THR A 93 -12.54 6.89 9.91
C THR A 93 -12.18 8.24 10.49
N GLU A 94 -12.95 9.31 10.22
CA GLU A 94 -12.73 10.61 10.86
C GLU A 94 -12.75 10.54 12.40
N HIS A 95 -13.51 9.60 12.97
CA HIS A 95 -13.48 9.33 14.40
C HIS A 95 -12.20 8.65 14.87
N SER A 96 -11.52 7.86 14.02
CA SER A 96 -10.27 7.16 14.38
C SER A 96 -9.11 8.14 14.62
N THR A 97 -9.03 9.25 13.88
CA THR A 97 -7.96 10.25 14.03
C THR A 97 -8.11 11.03 15.35
N LEU A 98 -9.33 11.39 15.73
CA LEU A 98 -9.66 12.00 17.03
C LEU A 98 -9.50 11.03 18.19
N THR A 99 -9.84 9.74 18.00
CA THR A 99 -9.69 8.73 19.06
C THR A 99 -8.21 8.35 19.27
N ARG A 100 -7.34 8.47 18.27
CA ARG A 100 -5.88 8.33 18.47
C ARG A 100 -5.33 9.36 19.48
N GLN A 101 -6.00 10.51 19.65
CA GLN A 101 -5.69 11.49 20.70
C GLN A 101 -6.30 11.15 22.07
N LEU A 102 -7.31 10.27 22.12
CA LEU A 102 -8.03 9.86 23.33
C LEU A 102 -7.80 8.36 23.58
N LYS A 103 -6.83 8.03 24.43
CA LYS A 103 -6.32 6.68 24.79
C LYS A 103 -7.34 5.69 25.42
N THR A 104 -8.62 5.70 25.04
CA THR A 104 -9.69 5.11 25.87
C THR A 104 -10.70 4.21 25.15
N ARG A 105 -10.51 3.79 23.89
CA ARG A 105 -11.43 2.79 23.32
C ARG A 105 -10.87 1.37 23.46
N GLN A 106 -11.64 0.55 24.19
CA GLN A 106 -11.68 -0.92 24.08
C GLN A 106 -11.40 -1.33 22.64
N GLN A 107 -10.49 -2.29 22.46
CA GLN A 107 -9.94 -2.77 21.18
C GLN A 107 -11.06 -3.23 20.24
N ALA A 108 -11.67 -2.28 19.53
CA ALA A 108 -12.50 -2.57 18.39
C ALA A 108 -11.59 -3.18 17.32
N SER A 109 -12.08 -4.20 16.60
CA SER A 109 -11.36 -4.73 15.45
C SER A 109 -11.09 -3.61 14.45
N GLN A 110 -9.93 -3.67 13.81
CA GLN A 110 -9.52 -2.76 12.76
C GLN A 110 -9.76 -3.41 11.40
N ILE A 111 -9.79 -2.59 10.35
CA ILE A 111 -9.87 -3.09 8.97
C ILE A 111 -8.55 -2.80 8.28
N LEU A 112 -7.98 -3.83 7.68
CA LEU A 112 -6.73 -3.78 6.92
C LEU A 112 -7.04 -4.13 5.47
N TYR A 113 -6.57 -3.30 4.54
CA TYR A 113 -6.60 -3.59 3.12
C TYR A 113 -5.20 -3.74 2.59
N ILE A 114 -4.96 -4.74 1.74
CA ILE A 114 -3.68 -5.02 1.11
C ILE A 114 -3.91 -5.31 -0.36
N VAL A 115 -3.01 -4.84 -1.23
CA VAL A 115 -2.92 -5.25 -2.62
C VAL A 115 -1.73 -6.19 -2.81
N ASP A 116 -1.98 -7.23 -3.58
CA ASP A 116 -1.08 -8.34 -3.86
C ASP A 116 -0.54 -8.19 -5.28
N GLU A 117 0.78 -8.13 -5.40
CA GLU A 117 1.43 -7.82 -6.67
C GLU A 117 1.31 -8.96 -7.68
N LEU A 118 1.48 -10.20 -7.24
CA LEU A 118 1.74 -11.33 -8.13
C LEU A 118 0.46 -12.03 -8.58
N ASP A 119 -0.54 -12.14 -7.70
CA ASP A 119 -1.86 -12.66 -8.07
C ASP A 119 -2.86 -11.56 -8.48
N GLY A 120 -2.49 -10.28 -8.34
CA GLY A 120 -3.29 -9.15 -8.79
C GLY A 120 -4.44 -8.75 -7.86
N HIS A 121 -4.57 -9.35 -6.68
CA HIS A 121 -5.75 -9.15 -5.85
C HIS A 121 -5.67 -7.93 -4.92
N PHE A 122 -6.83 -7.33 -4.67
CA PHE A 122 -7.10 -6.53 -3.48
C PHE A 122 -7.75 -7.42 -2.44
N LYS A 123 -7.28 -7.35 -1.19
CA LYS A 123 -7.83 -8.11 -0.06
C LYS A 123 -8.18 -7.22 1.13
N GLY A 124 -9.25 -7.59 1.83
CA GLY A 124 -9.72 -6.96 3.05
C GLY A 124 -9.76 -7.93 4.22
N PHE A 125 -9.22 -7.50 5.36
CA PHE A 125 -9.11 -8.28 6.58
C PHE A 125 -9.72 -7.55 7.77
N THR A 126 -10.45 -8.28 8.59
CA THR A 126 -10.73 -7.85 9.96
C THR A 126 -9.54 -8.21 10.84
N VAL A 127 -8.97 -7.22 11.51
CA VAL A 127 -7.84 -7.39 12.42
C VAL A 127 -8.33 -7.27 13.86
N SER A 128 -8.20 -8.34 14.62
CA SER A 128 -8.59 -8.38 16.04
C SER A 128 -7.36 -8.51 16.93
N TYR A 129 -7.43 -7.92 18.11
CA TYR A 129 -6.38 -7.99 19.12
C TYR A 129 -6.74 -9.11 20.10
N THR A 130 -5.94 -10.17 20.11
CA THR A 130 -6.23 -11.38 20.85
C THR A 130 -5.79 -11.27 22.31
N SER A 131 -6.40 -12.08 23.18
CA SER A 131 -6.16 -12.03 24.63
C SER A 131 -4.73 -12.41 25.05
N ASP A 132 -4.03 -13.16 24.20
CA ASP A 132 -2.61 -13.51 24.36
C ASP A 132 -1.66 -12.39 23.92
N GLY A 133 -2.19 -11.25 23.47
CA GLY A 133 -1.40 -10.07 23.12
C GLY A 133 -0.91 -10.04 21.68
N CYS A 134 -1.52 -10.82 20.78
CA CYS A 134 -1.20 -10.84 19.35
C CYS A 134 -2.35 -10.31 18.48
N LEU A 135 -2.18 -10.42 17.16
CA LEU A 135 -3.19 -10.10 16.17
C LEU A 135 -3.78 -11.39 15.57
N SER A 136 -5.07 -11.37 15.26
CA SER A 136 -5.72 -12.33 14.36
C SER A 136 -6.30 -11.62 13.15
N PHE A 137 -6.37 -12.33 12.03
CA PHE A 137 -6.78 -11.79 10.74
C PHE A 137 -7.86 -12.68 10.13
N ASP A 138 -9.00 -12.08 9.79
CA ASP A 138 -10.09 -12.76 9.08
C ASP A 138 -10.29 -12.09 7.72
N GLU A 139 -9.93 -12.77 6.63
CA GLU A 139 -10.19 -12.28 5.27
C GLU A 139 -11.70 -12.28 5.01
N PHE A 140 -12.24 -11.12 4.62
CA PHE A 140 -13.67 -10.98 4.28
C PHE A 140 -13.90 -10.59 2.81
N GLN A 141 -12.84 -10.24 2.09
CA GLN A 141 -12.93 -9.82 0.69
C GLN A 141 -11.63 -10.09 -0.05
N SER A 142 -11.74 -10.58 -1.28
CA SER A 142 -10.63 -10.77 -2.23
C SER A 142 -11.17 -10.63 -3.66
N PHE A 143 -10.60 -9.73 -4.47
CA PHE A 143 -10.98 -9.54 -5.88
C PHE A 143 -9.90 -8.77 -6.65
N GLU A 144 -9.85 -8.89 -7.97
CA GLU A 144 -8.99 -8.06 -8.81
C GLU A 144 -9.64 -6.68 -9.01
N PRO A 145 -8.96 -5.56 -8.68
CA PRO A 145 -9.53 -4.21 -8.69
C PRO A 145 -9.62 -3.62 -10.10
N TYR A 146 -10.27 -4.33 -11.02
CA TYR A 146 -10.36 -3.99 -12.44
C TYR A 146 -11.77 -4.23 -13.01
N THR A 147 -12.06 -3.67 -14.17
CA THR A 147 -13.35 -3.85 -14.85
C THR A 147 -13.60 -5.33 -15.13
N ASP A 148 -14.84 -5.77 -14.95
CA ASP A 148 -15.25 -7.18 -15.07
C ASP A 148 -14.57 -8.15 -14.08
N GLY A 149 -13.85 -7.62 -13.09
CA GLY A 149 -13.19 -8.41 -12.05
C GLY A 149 -11.97 -9.19 -12.53
N GLN A 150 -11.33 -8.74 -13.62
CA GLN A 150 -10.14 -9.37 -14.18
C GLN A 150 -9.14 -8.33 -14.72
N LEU A 151 -7.90 -8.40 -14.27
CA LEU A 151 -6.77 -7.62 -14.74
C LEU A 151 -6.29 -8.12 -16.11
N PRO A 152 -5.81 -7.22 -16.98
CA PRO A 152 -5.12 -7.61 -18.20
C PRO A 152 -3.86 -8.43 -17.92
N ASP A 153 -3.44 -9.28 -18.86
CA ASP A 153 -2.22 -10.09 -18.72
C ASP A 153 -1.00 -9.21 -18.43
N GLY A 154 -0.30 -9.50 -17.34
CA GLY A 154 0.89 -8.77 -16.89
C GLY A 154 0.58 -7.47 -16.12
N ALA A 155 -0.69 -7.09 -16.00
CA ALA A 155 -1.09 -5.99 -15.15
C ALA A 155 -1.04 -6.37 -13.68
N THR A 156 -0.61 -5.46 -12.82
CA THR A 156 -0.45 -5.73 -11.39
C THR A 156 -0.77 -4.49 -10.56
N PRO A 157 -1.47 -4.60 -9.42
CA PRO A 157 -1.61 -3.49 -8.51
C PRO A 157 -0.24 -3.13 -7.89
N SER A 158 -0.12 -1.91 -7.38
CA SER A 158 1.13 -1.43 -6.79
C SER A 158 0.91 -0.72 -5.46
N GLU A 159 0.39 0.51 -5.49
CA GLU A 159 0.19 1.34 -4.31
C GLU A 159 -1.29 1.38 -3.97
N ILE A 160 -1.62 1.48 -2.67
CA ILE A 160 -2.98 1.76 -2.19
C ILE A 160 -2.97 2.99 -1.28
N ARG A 161 -3.95 3.89 -1.46
CA ARG A 161 -4.17 5.05 -0.59
C ARG A 161 -5.64 5.27 -0.31
N GLN A 162 -5.93 5.87 0.84
CA GLN A 162 -7.26 6.28 1.25
C GLN A 162 -7.39 7.80 1.20
N ALA A 163 -8.53 8.32 0.74
CA ALA A 163 -8.98 9.66 1.07
C ALA A 163 -10.51 9.70 1.20
N GLY A 164 -11.00 10.27 2.31
CA GLY A 164 -12.42 10.24 2.65
C GLY A 164 -12.94 8.79 2.69
N ASN A 165 -14.06 8.56 1.99
CA ASN A 165 -14.69 7.24 1.88
C ASN A 165 -14.27 6.46 0.60
N SER A 166 -13.15 6.83 -0.02
CA SER A 166 -12.63 6.16 -1.23
C SER A 166 -11.23 5.62 -0.99
N LEU A 167 -10.94 4.51 -1.66
CA LEU A 167 -9.60 3.97 -1.83
C LEU A 167 -9.17 4.15 -3.28
N TYR A 168 -7.86 4.22 -3.48
CA TYR A 168 -7.25 4.29 -4.79
C TYR A 168 -6.18 3.22 -4.86
N VAL A 169 -6.10 2.53 -6.00
CA VAL A 169 -5.07 1.54 -6.28
C VAL A 169 -4.42 1.90 -7.61
N SER A 170 -3.09 1.94 -7.67
CA SER A 170 -2.40 2.08 -8.95
C SER A 170 -2.25 0.72 -9.63
N ILE A 171 -2.57 0.65 -10.92
CA ILE A 171 -2.45 -0.56 -11.74
C ILE A 171 -1.31 -0.33 -12.72
N ARG A 172 -0.33 -1.23 -12.76
CA ARG A 172 0.84 -1.14 -13.62
C ARG A 172 0.67 -2.01 -14.84
N SER A 173 1.19 -1.57 -15.99
CA SER A 173 1.31 -2.34 -17.22
C SER A 173 -0.02 -2.80 -17.84
N ASP A 174 -1.15 -2.23 -17.42
CA ASP A 174 -2.48 -2.59 -17.94
C ASP A 174 -2.81 -1.90 -19.27
N GLN A 175 -2.17 -0.75 -19.55
CA GLN A 175 -2.43 0.06 -20.74
C GLN A 175 -3.91 0.43 -20.92
N GLY A 176 -4.69 0.50 -19.83
CA GLY A 176 -6.13 0.79 -19.87
C GLY A 176 -6.47 2.14 -20.51
N PHE A 177 -5.49 3.06 -20.55
CA PHE A 177 -5.58 4.38 -21.19
C PHE A 177 -4.41 4.60 -22.15
N ALA A 178 -4.13 3.61 -23.00
CA ALA A 178 -2.96 3.58 -23.89
C ALA A 178 -2.62 4.97 -24.49
N PRO A 179 -1.36 5.44 -24.34
CA PRO A 179 -0.19 4.70 -23.88
C PRO A 179 -0.03 4.59 -22.35
N ASN A 180 -1.00 5.12 -21.59
CA ASN A 180 -0.93 5.21 -20.14
C ASN A 180 -1.60 4.02 -19.45
N ASP A 181 -1.17 3.78 -18.23
CA ASP A 181 -1.76 2.80 -17.32
C ASP A 181 -2.89 3.42 -16.48
N SER A 182 -3.56 2.60 -15.67
CA SER A 182 -4.75 3.00 -14.90
C SER A 182 -4.49 3.31 -13.42
N MET A 183 -5.32 4.19 -12.88
CA MET A 183 -5.64 4.31 -11.47
C MET A 183 -7.05 3.79 -11.24
N ALA A 184 -7.23 2.88 -10.27
CA ALA A 184 -8.53 2.38 -9.86
C ALA A 184 -9.05 3.14 -8.64
N LYS A 185 -10.25 3.69 -8.72
CA LYS A 185 -10.99 4.24 -7.57
C LYS A 185 -11.97 3.20 -7.06
N LEU A 186 -11.91 2.91 -5.77
CA LEU A 186 -12.80 1.99 -5.08
C LEU A 186 -13.66 2.76 -4.07
N ASP A 187 -14.95 2.44 -4.03
CA ASP A 187 -15.87 2.98 -3.03
C ASP A 187 -15.96 2.05 -1.83
N HIS A 188 -15.77 2.60 -0.63
CA HIS A 188 -15.89 1.85 0.62
C HIS A 188 -17.34 1.83 1.11
N SER A 189 -17.84 0.67 1.49
CA SER A 189 -19.20 0.46 1.98
C SER A 189 -19.28 0.45 3.51
N SER A 190 -20.48 0.56 4.08
CA SER A 190 -20.68 0.53 5.53
C SER A 190 -20.36 -0.82 6.18
N ASN A 191 -20.31 -1.91 5.41
CA ASN A 191 -19.92 -3.24 5.88
C ASN A 191 -18.43 -3.55 5.62
N ASN A 192 -17.62 -2.51 5.38
CA ASN A 192 -16.18 -2.59 5.12
C ASN A 192 -15.79 -3.28 3.81
N THR A 193 -16.74 -3.63 2.95
CA THR A 193 -16.39 -4.09 1.61
C THR A 193 -16.08 -2.89 0.71
N VAL A 194 -15.33 -3.13 -0.35
CA VAL A 194 -15.03 -2.09 -1.35
C VAL A 194 -15.43 -2.58 -2.73
N THR A 195 -15.81 -1.65 -3.62
CA THR A 195 -16.14 -2.01 -5.00
C THR A 195 -15.47 -1.05 -5.95
N LEU A 196 -14.99 -1.56 -7.09
CA LEU A 196 -14.51 -0.70 -8.16
C LEU A 196 -15.62 0.27 -8.59
N ASN A 197 -15.28 1.56 -8.61
CA ASN A 197 -16.16 2.63 -9.06
C ASN A 197 -15.81 3.07 -10.48
N GLU A 198 -14.54 3.41 -10.71
CA GLU A 198 -14.04 3.83 -12.02
C GLU A 198 -12.53 3.55 -12.16
N LEU A 199 -12.10 3.47 -13.41
CA LEU A 199 -10.69 3.56 -13.79
C LEU A 199 -10.45 4.95 -14.41
N THR A 200 -9.30 5.55 -14.12
CA THR A 200 -8.82 6.78 -14.78
C THR A 200 -7.38 6.59 -15.25
N SER A 201 -6.91 7.44 -16.17
CA SER A 201 -5.51 7.40 -16.58
C SER A 201 -4.59 7.76 -15.42
N SER A 202 -3.43 7.10 -15.32
CA SER A 202 -2.32 7.54 -14.48
C SER A 202 -1.53 8.71 -15.09
N TYR A 203 -1.77 8.99 -16.38
CA TYR A 203 -1.03 9.95 -17.21
C TYR A 203 0.45 9.57 -17.43
N GLY A 204 0.79 8.29 -17.26
CA GLY A 204 2.07 7.72 -17.61
C GLY A 204 2.07 6.19 -17.57
N LYS A 205 3.25 5.59 -17.44
CA LYS A 205 3.46 4.13 -17.44
C LYS A 205 4.06 3.67 -16.12
N VAL A 206 3.51 2.58 -15.59
CA VAL A 206 3.89 1.94 -14.34
C VAL A 206 3.73 2.92 -13.16
N PRO A 207 2.50 3.34 -12.83
CA PRO A 207 2.23 4.18 -11.65
C PRO A 207 2.64 3.45 -10.38
N ARG A 208 3.81 3.79 -9.86
CA ARG A 208 4.53 3.01 -8.84
C ARG A 208 4.14 3.42 -7.43
N THR A 209 3.95 4.71 -7.22
CA THR A 209 3.46 5.32 -5.97
C THR A 209 2.68 6.56 -6.31
N PHE A 210 1.75 6.95 -5.43
CA PHE A 210 1.06 8.22 -5.54
C PHE A 210 0.71 8.73 -4.14
N VAL A 211 0.39 10.01 -4.06
CA VAL A 211 0.09 10.70 -2.80
C VAL A 211 -1.03 11.71 -3.04
N ILE A 212 -1.93 11.80 -2.06
CA ILE A 212 -3.04 12.75 -2.05
C ILE A 212 -2.62 13.90 -1.14
N ASN A 213 -2.79 15.13 -1.59
CA ASN A 213 -2.41 16.31 -0.80
C ASN A 213 -3.30 16.47 0.45
N LYS A 214 -2.90 17.34 1.38
CA LYS A 214 -3.57 17.58 2.66
C LYS A 214 -4.98 18.13 2.50
N ALA A 215 -5.21 18.96 1.48
CA ALA A 215 -6.55 19.46 1.16
C ALA A 215 -7.45 18.36 0.56
N GLY A 216 -6.88 17.27 0.07
CA GLY A 216 -7.60 16.14 -0.50
C GLY A 216 -8.17 16.41 -1.89
N ASP A 217 -7.77 17.51 -2.54
CA ASP A 217 -8.29 17.98 -3.83
C ASP A 217 -7.30 17.78 -4.98
N LEU A 218 -6.08 17.29 -4.71
CA LEU A 218 -5.07 16.95 -5.70
C LEU A 218 -4.42 15.60 -5.39
N VAL A 219 -4.01 14.91 -6.45
CA VAL A 219 -3.23 13.66 -6.37
C VAL A 219 -1.99 13.79 -7.25
N ALA A 220 -0.80 13.55 -6.69
CA ALA A 220 0.42 13.37 -7.48
C ALA A 220 0.67 11.88 -7.69
N ILE A 221 0.75 11.49 -8.96
CA ILE A 221 0.96 10.13 -9.43
C ILE A 221 2.38 10.04 -9.98
N GLY A 222 3.19 9.13 -9.44
CA GLY A 222 4.54 8.87 -9.90
C GLY A 222 4.60 7.68 -10.84
N ASP A 223 4.77 7.95 -12.13
CA ASP A 223 4.88 6.94 -13.16
C ASP A 223 6.33 6.55 -13.39
N GLN A 224 6.68 5.32 -13.01
CA GLN A 224 8.07 4.86 -12.98
C GLN A 224 8.68 4.81 -14.38
N SER A 225 8.07 4.05 -15.29
CA SER A 225 8.68 3.77 -16.59
C SER A 225 8.64 4.97 -17.52
N SER A 226 7.61 5.80 -17.48
CA SER A 226 7.63 7.07 -18.21
C SER A 226 8.43 8.16 -17.49
N SER A 227 8.75 8.00 -16.20
CA SER A 227 9.57 8.92 -15.40
C SER A 227 9.03 10.35 -15.32
N ASN A 228 7.71 10.44 -15.17
CA ASN A 228 6.99 11.69 -14.96
C ASN A 228 6.19 11.66 -13.65
N VAL A 229 5.83 12.85 -13.17
CA VAL A 229 4.84 13.05 -12.11
C VAL A 229 3.66 13.80 -12.71
N ALA A 230 2.50 13.14 -12.72
CA ALA A 230 1.23 13.77 -13.07
C ALA A 230 0.52 14.26 -11.81
N ILE A 231 0.02 15.48 -11.84
CA ILE A 231 -0.86 16.06 -10.81
C ILE A 231 -2.25 16.12 -11.42
N VAL A 232 -3.21 15.47 -10.78
CA VAL A 232 -4.62 15.44 -11.22
C VAL A 232 -5.50 16.03 -10.14
N THR A 233 -6.64 16.59 -10.56
CA THR A 233 -7.67 17.03 -9.61
C THR A 233 -8.35 15.83 -8.95
N ARG A 234 -8.79 16.01 -7.70
CA ARG A 234 -9.67 15.09 -6.99
C ARG A 234 -10.86 15.88 -6.46
N ASP A 235 -12.07 15.43 -6.72
CA ASP A 235 -13.24 15.99 -6.05
C ASP A 235 -13.31 15.43 -4.62
N PRO A 236 -13.19 16.27 -3.56
CA PRO A 236 -13.20 15.77 -2.19
C PRO A 236 -14.52 15.14 -1.75
N GLN A 237 -15.64 15.49 -2.40
CA GLN A 237 -16.97 14.97 -2.08
C GLN A 237 -17.20 13.60 -2.70
N THR A 238 -16.88 13.45 -3.99
CA THR A 238 -17.15 12.21 -4.74
C THR A 238 -15.97 11.25 -4.78
N GLY A 239 -14.77 11.76 -4.47
CA GLY A 239 -13.50 11.06 -4.62
C GLY A 239 -13.06 10.89 -6.08
N LYS A 240 -13.80 11.43 -7.05
CA LYS A 240 -13.46 11.26 -8.46
C LYS A 240 -12.12 11.91 -8.79
N LEU A 241 -11.27 11.20 -9.52
CA LEU A 241 -10.08 11.80 -10.13
C LEU A 241 -10.51 12.50 -11.43
N GLY A 242 -10.13 13.75 -11.58
CA GLY A 242 -10.50 14.62 -12.68
C GLY A 242 -9.32 14.91 -13.60
N ASP A 243 -9.34 16.10 -14.21
CA ASP A 243 -8.38 16.50 -15.23
C ASP A 243 -6.95 16.61 -14.69
N GLU A 244 -5.98 16.37 -15.58
CA GLU A 244 -4.56 16.68 -15.39
C GLU A 244 -4.38 18.19 -15.19
N VAL A 245 -3.76 18.57 -14.07
CA VAL A 245 -3.36 19.94 -13.73
C VAL A 245 -1.95 20.22 -14.24
N ALA A 246 -1.06 19.24 -14.08
CA ALA A 246 0.32 19.34 -14.53
C ALA A 246 0.90 17.93 -14.76
N ASN A 247 1.86 17.83 -15.67
CA ASN A 247 2.61 16.60 -15.89
C ASN A 247 4.06 16.96 -16.20
N VAL A 248 4.97 16.49 -15.34
CA VAL A 248 6.37 16.91 -15.37
C VAL A 248 7.26 15.69 -15.51
N GLN A 249 8.06 15.67 -16.57
CA GLN A 249 9.13 14.71 -16.75
C GLN A 249 10.25 14.99 -15.73
N ILE A 250 10.54 14.03 -14.84
CA ILE A 250 11.52 14.19 -13.75
C ILE A 250 12.89 13.60 -14.12
N GLY A 251 12.94 12.68 -15.09
CA GLY A 251 14.17 12.02 -15.50
C GLY A 251 14.07 11.34 -16.85
N GLU A 252 15.04 10.48 -17.15
CA GLU A 252 15.01 9.65 -18.35
C GLU A 252 13.96 8.53 -18.18
N PRO A 253 13.08 8.31 -19.17
CA PRO A 253 12.16 7.18 -19.16
C PRO A 253 12.88 5.85 -18.93
N GLY A 254 12.34 5.06 -18.00
CA GLY A 254 12.79 3.71 -17.72
C GLY A 254 12.24 2.66 -18.69
N VAL A 255 12.58 1.41 -18.43
CA VAL A 255 12.10 0.24 -19.18
C VAL A 255 11.10 -0.53 -18.33
N VAL A 256 9.91 -0.82 -18.88
CA VAL A 256 8.88 -1.64 -18.21
C VAL A 256 9.48 -2.99 -17.81
N GLY A 257 9.16 -3.46 -16.59
CA GLY A 257 9.71 -4.70 -16.02
C GLY A 257 11.10 -4.56 -15.40
N THR A 258 11.68 -3.34 -15.37
CA THR A 258 12.95 -3.05 -14.67
C THR A 258 12.73 -2.06 -13.53
N SER A 259 13.72 -1.93 -12.63
CA SER A 259 13.72 -0.96 -11.53
C SER A 259 14.23 0.44 -11.93
N THR A 260 14.19 0.79 -13.21
CA THR A 260 14.65 2.10 -13.71
C THR A 260 13.52 3.11 -13.74
N GLY A 261 13.87 4.41 -13.64
CA GLY A 261 12.94 5.53 -13.67
C GLY A 261 12.53 6.08 -12.30
N LEU A 262 11.39 6.77 -12.23
CA LEU A 262 10.88 7.38 -11.00
C LEU A 262 10.41 6.30 -9.99
N SER A 263 10.95 6.31 -8.77
CA SER A 263 10.60 5.27 -7.77
C SER A 263 9.51 5.68 -6.79
N SER A 264 9.41 6.96 -6.42
CA SER A 264 8.52 7.40 -5.36
C SER A 264 8.18 8.88 -5.50
N VAL A 265 6.95 9.23 -5.11
CA VAL A 265 6.48 10.62 -4.99
C VAL A 265 6.05 10.87 -3.55
N VAL A 266 6.43 12.03 -3.03
CA VAL A 266 5.99 12.55 -1.73
C VAL A 266 5.48 13.97 -1.94
N TRP A 267 4.43 14.34 -1.23
CA TRP A 267 3.86 15.68 -1.23
C TRP A 267 4.11 16.31 0.14
N ASP A 268 4.86 17.41 0.16
CA ASP A 268 5.24 18.12 1.38
C ASP A 268 4.48 19.45 1.45
N GLU A 269 3.72 19.65 2.54
CA GLU A 269 2.76 20.75 2.76
C GLU A 269 2.76 21.26 4.21
#